data_AF-A0A7S1SG26-F1
#
_entry.id   AF-A0A7S1SG26-F1
#
_cell.length_a   1.000
_cell.length_b   1.000
_cell.length_c   1.000
_cell.angle_alpha   90.00
_cell.angle_beta   90.00
_cell.angle_gamma   90.00
#
_symmetry.space_group_name_H-M   'P 1'
#
loop_
_entity.id
_entity.type
_entity.pdbx_description
1 polymer ?
#
loop_
_entity_poly.entity_id
_entity_poly.type
_entity_poly.pdbx_seq_one_letter_code
_entity_poly.pdbx_strand_id
1 'polypeptide(L)'
;GENPMISGNKQAILVQWLWRMLPENKAAAEGFLERLFELVSEINAFQGIDGFDLSPTGLVTLDHAMKETLIEEIPIHEISTIWMPFIILALALQSVRLLILALIPMPIEILVAIGSMYFVSLHTTVLFYALMMMLMLCTSLSFDYALFTLTRYSEERANGAEVKEAILTVISQSGRVVVVSGCVLMIAWGAMLALPCWDDQ
;
A
#
# COMPACT_ATOMS: atom_id res chain seq x y z
N GLY A 1 20.93 31.33 -12.18
CA GLY A 1 19.82 30.65 -12.84
C GLY A 1 20.28 30.31 -14.23
N GLU A 2 20.14 29.05 -14.62
CA GLU A 2 20.37 28.64 -16.00
C GLU A 2 19.31 29.27 -16.91
N ASN A 3 19.62 29.43 -18.20
CA ASN A 3 18.68 30.00 -19.16
C ASN A 3 17.42 29.13 -19.26
N PRO A 4 16.22 29.72 -19.36
CA PRO A 4 14.99 28.96 -19.55
C PRO A 4 15.06 28.14 -20.83
N MET A 5 14.69 26.87 -20.75
CA MET A 5 14.66 25.99 -21.90
C MET A 5 13.35 26.21 -22.66
N ILE A 6 13.45 26.70 -23.90
CA ILE A 6 12.29 26.97 -24.74
C ILE A 6 12.11 25.80 -25.70
N SER A 7 10.89 25.28 -25.78
CA SER A 7 10.55 24.20 -26.72
C SER A 7 10.75 24.65 -28.18
N GLY A 8 11.13 23.72 -29.07
CA GLY A 8 11.37 24.01 -30.49
C GLY A 8 10.14 24.58 -31.23
N ASN A 9 8.93 24.26 -30.76
CA ASN A 9 7.66 24.82 -31.26
C ASN A 9 7.26 26.15 -30.60
N LYS A 10 8.05 26.67 -29.65
CA LYS A 10 7.79 27.87 -28.84
C LYS A 10 6.47 27.88 -28.06
N GLN A 11 5.89 26.70 -27.80
CA GLN A 11 4.64 26.57 -27.04
C GLN A 11 4.86 26.25 -25.55
N ALA A 12 6.10 25.96 -25.14
CA ALA A 12 6.43 25.64 -23.75
C ALA A 12 7.78 26.24 -23.35
N ILE A 13 7.89 26.62 -22.08
CA ILE A 13 9.10 27.13 -21.45
C ILE A 13 9.30 26.37 -20.14
N LEU A 14 10.46 25.73 -19.98
CA LEU A 14 10.85 25.12 -18.70
C LEU A 14 11.80 26.06 -17.96
N VAL A 15 11.39 26.43 -16.75
CA VAL A 15 12.22 27.19 -15.81
C VAL A 15 12.68 26.22 -14.73
N GLN A 16 13.99 25.95 -14.69
CA GLN A 16 14.56 25.08 -13.66
C GLN A 16 15.03 25.91 -12.48
N TRP A 17 14.59 25.51 -11.29
CA TRP A 17 15.09 26.06 -10.04
C TRP A 17 15.69 24.94 -9.21
N LEU A 18 17.01 24.99 -9.00
CA LEU A 18 17.72 24.10 -8.11
C LEU A 18 17.78 24.72 -6.71
N TRP A 19 17.32 23.97 -5.73
CA TRP A 19 17.54 24.26 -4.32
C TRP A 19 18.39 23.19 -3.68
N ARG A 20 18.87 23.46 -2.47
CA ARG A 20 19.56 22.48 -1.65
C ARG A 20 18.92 22.49 -0.27
N MET A 21 18.40 21.35 0.16
CA MET A 21 17.82 21.19 1.49
C MET A 21 18.74 20.34 2.36
N LEU A 22 18.92 20.78 3.62
CA LEU A 22 19.60 20.00 4.63
C LEU A 22 18.64 18.91 5.15
N PRO A 23 19.12 17.67 5.44
CA PRO A 23 18.26 16.54 5.83
C PRO A 23 17.37 16.79 7.07
N GLU A 24 17.81 17.69 7.94
CA GLU A 24 17.13 18.09 9.18
C GLU A 24 15.86 18.94 8.98
N ASN A 25 15.62 19.44 7.76
CA ASN A 25 14.54 20.39 7.46
C ASN A 25 13.47 19.85 6.49
N LYS A 26 13.27 18.52 6.44
CA LYS A 26 12.29 17.87 5.55
C LYS A 26 10.87 18.44 5.67
N ALA A 27 10.39 18.73 6.88
CA ALA A 27 9.07 19.31 7.11
C ALA A 27 8.93 20.71 6.48
N ALA A 28 10.00 21.51 6.48
CA ALA A 28 10.01 22.82 5.82
C ALA A 28 9.99 22.68 4.28
N ALA A 29 10.52 21.59 3.73
CA ALA A 29 10.43 21.29 2.30
C ALA A 29 9.00 20.94 1.89
N GLU A 30 8.33 20.07 2.65
CA GLU A 30 6.94 19.68 2.38
C GLU A 30 6.00 20.88 2.45
N GLY A 31 6.10 21.73 3.49
CA GLY A 31 5.28 22.93 3.60
C GLY A 31 5.56 23.99 2.52
N PHE A 32 6.78 24.06 2.00
CA PHE A 32 7.04 24.90 0.82
C PHE A 32 6.35 24.34 -0.42
N LEU A 33 6.40 23.02 -0.64
CA LEU A 33 5.83 22.39 -1.82
C LEU A 33 4.32 22.61 -1.87
N GLU A 34 3.63 22.38 -0.76
CA GLU A 34 2.19 22.66 -0.64
C GLU A 34 1.89 24.10 -1.06
N ARG A 35 2.65 25.06 -0.54
CA ARG A 35 2.48 26.47 -0.88
C ARG A 35 2.81 26.78 -2.34
N LEU A 36 3.77 26.07 -2.93
CA LEU A 36 4.09 26.22 -4.35
C LEU A 36 2.93 25.72 -5.22
N PHE A 37 2.36 24.55 -4.91
CA PHE A 37 1.20 24.02 -5.63
C PHE A 37 -0.01 24.94 -5.49
N GLU A 38 -0.25 25.49 -4.30
CA GLU A 38 -1.30 26.47 -4.04
C GLU A 38 -1.10 27.74 -4.89
N LEU A 39 0.10 28.31 -4.91
CA LEU A 39 0.42 29.50 -5.72
C LEU A 39 0.29 29.24 -7.22
N VAL A 40 0.71 28.07 -7.71
CA VAL A 40 0.54 27.69 -9.11
C VAL A 40 -0.94 27.63 -9.46
N SER A 41 -1.75 26.98 -8.61
CA SER A 41 -3.20 26.87 -8.78
C SER A 41 -3.87 28.25 -8.79
N GLU A 42 -3.50 29.15 -7.87
CA GLU A 42 -4.00 30.52 -7.83
C GLU A 42 -3.64 31.31 -9.09
N ILE A 43 -2.41 31.17 -9.59
CA ILE A 43 -1.97 31.83 -10.82
C ILE A 43 -2.78 31.33 -12.02
N ASN A 44 -2.95 30.01 -12.16
CA ASN A 44 -3.75 29.44 -13.25
C ASN A 44 -5.22 29.90 -13.17
N ALA A 45 -5.79 29.95 -11.97
CA ALA A 45 -7.15 30.44 -11.76
C ALA A 45 -7.29 31.93 -12.08
N PHE A 46 -6.28 32.75 -11.76
CA PHE A 46 -6.27 34.19 -12.07
C PHE A 46 -6.15 34.47 -13.58
N GLN A 47 -5.41 33.64 -14.32
CA GLN A 47 -5.17 33.86 -15.74
C GLN A 47 -6.37 33.48 -16.64
N GLY A 48 -7.26 32.60 -16.19
CA GLY A 48 -8.43 32.16 -16.96
C GLY A 48 -8.09 31.19 -18.11
N ILE A 49 -9.03 30.96 -19.03
CA ILE A 49 -8.94 29.88 -20.05
C ILE A 49 -7.96 30.21 -21.20
N ASP A 50 -7.71 31.49 -21.48
CA ASP A 50 -6.78 31.95 -22.53
C ASP A 50 -5.37 32.27 -22.01
N GLY A 51 -5.09 31.89 -20.75
CA GLY A 51 -3.81 32.10 -20.06
C GLY A 51 -2.73 31.07 -20.37
N PHE A 52 -1.61 31.15 -19.67
CA PHE A 52 -0.57 30.11 -19.68
C PHE A 52 -0.89 29.08 -18.60
N ASP A 53 -0.85 27.79 -18.96
CA ASP A 53 -0.93 26.72 -17.96
C ASP A 53 0.44 26.52 -17.30
N LEU A 54 0.52 26.89 -16.02
CA LEU A 54 1.71 26.70 -15.21
C LEU A 54 1.57 25.38 -14.46
N SER A 55 2.56 24.49 -14.59
CA SER A 55 2.56 23.20 -13.89
C SER A 55 3.95 22.92 -13.30
N PRO A 56 4.05 22.56 -12.02
CA PRO A 56 5.32 22.18 -11.42
C PRO A 56 5.68 20.75 -11.84
N THR A 57 6.97 20.48 -12.04
CA THR A 57 7.47 19.18 -12.52
C THR A 57 8.79 18.80 -11.85
N GLY A 58 9.21 17.54 -11.98
CA GLY A 58 10.40 16.97 -11.37
C GLY A 58 10.11 15.83 -10.38
N LEU A 59 11.17 15.28 -9.77
CA LEU A 59 11.03 14.16 -8.83
C LEU A 59 10.25 14.51 -7.56
N VAL A 60 10.38 15.75 -7.08
CA VAL A 60 9.76 16.19 -5.83
C VAL A 60 8.25 16.37 -5.99
N THR A 61 7.82 16.92 -7.13
CA THR A 61 6.40 17.04 -7.47
C THR A 61 5.78 15.68 -7.71
N LEU A 62 6.54 14.73 -8.27
CA LEU A 62 6.11 13.35 -8.45
C LEU A 62 5.90 12.64 -7.10
N ASP A 63 6.83 12.77 -6.15
CA ASP A 63 6.67 12.21 -4.80
C ASP A 63 5.43 12.75 -4.09
N HIS A 64 5.19 14.07 -4.20
CA HIS A 64 4.00 14.71 -3.65
C HIS A 64 2.71 14.20 -4.32
N ALA A 65 2.66 14.21 -5.66
CA ALA A 65 1.50 13.72 -6.41
C ALA A 65 1.19 12.25 -6.11
N MET A 66 2.21 11.40 -5.96
CA MET A 66 2.04 10.01 -5.58
C MET A 66 1.46 9.87 -4.17
N LYS A 67 1.96 10.64 -3.18
CA LYS A 67 1.41 10.64 -1.82
C LYS A 67 -0.04 11.11 -1.78
N GLU A 68 -0.34 12.20 -2.49
CA GLU A 68 -1.67 12.79 -2.55
C GLU A 68 -2.67 11.83 -3.22
N THR A 69 -2.31 11.28 -4.38
CA THR A 69 -3.12 10.27 -5.09
C THR A 69 -3.37 9.06 -4.19
N LEU A 70 -2.35 8.57 -3.50
CA LEU A 70 -2.50 7.45 -2.57
C LEU A 70 -3.47 7.76 -1.44
N ILE A 71 -3.45 8.97 -0.88
CA ILE A 71 -4.35 9.40 0.20
C ILE A 71 -5.79 9.57 -0.30
N GLU A 72 -5.97 10.17 -1.48
CA GLU A 72 -7.29 10.33 -2.11
C GLU A 72 -7.91 8.99 -2.52
N GLU A 73 -7.09 8.01 -2.89
CA GLU A 73 -7.54 6.68 -3.30
C GLU A 73 -7.97 5.79 -2.11
N ILE A 74 -7.54 6.09 -0.88
CA ILE A 74 -7.88 5.32 0.34
C ILE A 74 -9.38 5.03 0.44
N PRO A 75 -10.31 6.01 0.45
CA PRO A 75 -11.74 5.76 0.70
C PRO A 75 -12.42 4.89 -0.38
N ILE A 76 -12.01 5.02 -1.64
CA ILE A 76 -12.57 4.21 -2.74
C ILE A 76 -12.00 2.79 -2.69
N HIS A 77 -10.70 2.65 -2.42
CA HIS A 77 -10.06 1.35 -2.27
C HIS A 77 -10.55 0.61 -1.04
N GLU A 78 -10.76 1.29 0.08
CA GLU A 78 -11.24 0.68 1.32
C GLU A 78 -12.60 0.00 1.12
N ILE A 79 -13.50 0.62 0.34
CA ILE A 79 -14.79 0.02 0.01
C ILE A 79 -14.61 -1.21 -0.90
N SER A 80 -13.84 -1.12 -1.98
CA SER A 80 -13.70 -2.24 -2.91
C SER A 80 -12.96 -3.44 -2.29
N THR A 81 -11.83 -3.16 -1.64
CA THR A 81 -10.89 -4.17 -1.13
C THR A 81 -11.38 -4.88 0.15
N ILE A 82 -12.28 -4.27 0.93
CA ILE A 82 -12.85 -4.93 2.12
C ILE A 82 -14.17 -5.62 1.78
N TRP A 83 -15.11 -4.92 1.12
CA TRP A 83 -16.46 -5.47 0.92
C TRP A 83 -16.47 -6.63 -0.09
N MET A 84 -15.67 -6.58 -1.14
CA MET A 84 -15.70 -7.63 -2.16
C MET A 84 -15.16 -8.97 -1.63
N PRO A 85 -13.97 -9.06 -0.99
CA PRO A 85 -13.53 -10.29 -0.34
C PRO A 85 -14.45 -10.74 0.79
N PHE A 86 -15.01 -9.81 1.56
CA PHE A 86 -15.99 -10.13 2.60
C PHE A 86 -17.24 -10.81 2.04
N ILE A 87 -17.79 -10.32 0.92
CA ILE A 87 -18.94 -10.93 0.25
C ILE A 87 -18.57 -12.32 -0.27
N ILE A 88 -17.41 -12.46 -0.93
CA ILE A 88 -16.93 -13.76 -1.43
C ILE A 88 -16.81 -14.76 -0.28
N LEU A 89 -16.24 -14.35 0.85
CA LEU A 89 -16.09 -15.16 2.04
C LEU A 89 -17.45 -15.54 2.66
N ALA A 90 -18.39 -14.59 2.73
CA ALA A 90 -19.74 -14.85 3.21
C ALA A 90 -20.48 -15.87 2.32
N LEU A 91 -20.33 -15.77 1.00
CA LEU A 91 -20.93 -16.69 0.04
C LEU A 91 -20.28 -18.09 0.07
N ALA A 92 -18.96 -18.16 0.24
CA ALA A 92 -18.24 -19.42 0.31
C ALA A 92 -18.51 -20.19 1.60
N LEU A 93 -18.56 -19.49 2.75
CA LEU A 93 -18.74 -20.13 4.05
C LEU A 93 -20.20 -20.43 4.38
N GLN A 94 -21.15 -19.67 3.80
CA GLN A 94 -22.60 -19.78 4.04
C GLN A 94 -23.00 -19.83 5.52
N SER A 95 -22.15 -19.32 6.41
CA SER A 95 -22.28 -19.44 7.87
C SER A 95 -21.73 -18.20 8.56
N VAL A 96 -22.63 -17.48 9.25
CA VAL A 96 -22.28 -16.26 9.99
C VAL A 96 -21.23 -16.53 11.07
N ARG A 97 -21.26 -17.71 11.71
CA ARG A 97 -20.29 -18.07 12.76
C ARG A 97 -18.88 -18.22 12.21
N LEU A 98 -18.75 -18.86 11.04
CA LEU A 98 -17.46 -19.02 10.37
C LEU A 98 -16.96 -17.68 9.82
N LEU A 99 -17.87 -16.85 9.32
CA LEU A 99 -17.54 -15.50 8.85
C LEU A 99 -16.99 -14.64 10.00
N ILE A 100 -17.60 -14.67 11.19
CA ILE A 100 -17.04 -13.97 12.37
C ILE A 100 -15.67 -14.53 12.72
N LEU A 101 -15.52 -15.86 12.72
CA LEU A 101 -14.23 -16.50 13.04
C LEU A 101 -13.11 -16.08 12.07
N ALA A 102 -13.46 -15.86 10.79
CA ALA A 102 -12.53 -15.39 9.77
C ALA A 102 -12.02 -13.96 10.00
N LEU A 103 -12.85 -13.09 10.60
CA LEU A 103 -12.51 -11.68 10.83
C LEU A 103 -11.68 -11.45 12.09
N ILE A 104 -11.75 -12.34 13.08
CA ILE A 104 -11.00 -12.22 14.35
C ILE A 104 -9.49 -12.05 14.16
N PRO A 105 -8.78 -12.83 13.30
CA PRO A 105 -7.34 -12.70 13.15
C PRO A 105 -6.89 -11.42 12.43
N MET A 106 -7.74 -10.81 11.59
CA MET A 106 -7.39 -9.64 10.77
C MET A 106 -6.86 -8.43 11.56
N PRO A 107 -7.54 -7.93 12.62
CA PRO A 107 -7.01 -6.80 13.39
C PRO A 107 -5.71 -7.16 14.14
N ILE A 108 -5.54 -8.42 14.53
CA ILE A 108 -4.31 -8.90 15.19
C ILE A 108 -3.15 -8.83 14.19
N GLU A 109 -3.37 -9.30 12.96
CA GLU A 109 -2.39 -9.24 11.88
C GLU A 109 -2.00 -7.80 11.53
N ILE A 110 -2.97 -6.90 11.37
CA ILE A 110 -2.71 -5.48 11.11
C ILE A 110 -1.87 -4.86 12.23
N LEU A 111 -2.20 -5.16 13.49
CA LEU A 111 -1.44 -4.66 14.64
C LEU A 111 0.00 -5.20 14.63
N VAL A 112 0.19 -6.48 14.31
CA VAL A 112 1.51 -7.09 14.19
C VAL A 112 2.29 -6.48 13.02
N ALA A 113 1.66 -6.22 11.87
CA ALA A 113 2.27 -5.59 10.72
C ALA A 113 2.77 -4.18 11.06
N ILE A 114 1.89 -3.32 11.62
CA ILE A 114 2.25 -1.96 12.05
C ILE A 114 3.35 -1.99 13.11
N GLY A 115 3.21 -2.87 14.12
CA GLY A 115 4.21 -3.02 15.17
C GLY A 115 5.57 -3.45 14.63
N SER A 116 5.59 -4.42 13.72
CA SER A 116 6.83 -4.88 13.07
C SER A 116 7.50 -3.77 12.26
N MET A 117 6.71 -2.99 11.50
CA MET A 117 7.21 -1.87 10.72
C MET A 117 7.77 -0.75 11.60
N TYR A 118 7.13 -0.48 12.74
CA TYR A 118 7.64 0.47 13.73
C TYR A 118 9.01 0.06 14.26
N PHE A 119 9.22 -1.22 14.60
CA PHE A 119 10.55 -1.68 15.05
C PHE A 119 11.62 -1.58 13.96
N VAL A 120 11.25 -1.83 12.71
CA VAL A 120 12.15 -1.65 11.56
C VAL A 120 12.50 -0.17 11.36
N SER A 121 11.53 0.74 11.47
CA SER A 121 11.76 2.17 11.27
C SER A 121 12.66 2.83 12.33
N LEU A 122 12.84 2.20 13.49
CA LEU A 122 13.84 2.63 14.48
C LEU A 122 15.29 2.43 14.02
N HIS A 123 15.52 1.49 13.10
CA HIS A 123 16.86 1.09 12.67
C HIS A 123 17.17 1.49 11.23
N THR A 124 16.15 1.72 10.39
CA THR A 124 16.31 2.10 8.99
C THR A 124 15.28 3.14 8.55
N THR A 125 15.61 3.88 7.49
CA THR A 125 14.64 4.76 6.86
C THR A 125 13.66 3.93 6.05
N VAL A 126 12.39 4.01 6.38
CA VAL A 126 11.30 3.30 5.69
C VAL A 126 10.58 4.28 4.77
N LEU A 127 10.31 3.86 3.54
CA LEU A 127 9.54 4.68 2.61
C LEU A 127 8.07 4.71 3.04
N PHE A 128 7.45 5.88 2.90
CA PHE A 128 6.06 6.11 3.32
C PHE A 128 5.08 5.07 2.77
N TYR A 129 5.25 4.69 1.50
CA TYR A 129 4.40 3.71 0.83
C TYR A 129 4.63 2.27 1.28
N ALA A 130 5.75 1.95 1.93
CA ALA A 130 6.04 0.58 2.37
C ALA A 130 5.01 0.07 3.38
N LEU A 131 4.53 0.94 4.29
CA LEU A 131 3.49 0.57 5.25
C LEU A 131 2.16 0.29 4.57
N MET A 132 1.77 1.13 3.59
CA MET A 132 0.54 0.94 2.81
C MET A 132 0.59 -0.38 2.04
N MET A 133 1.69 -0.66 1.34
CA MET A 133 1.88 -1.93 0.61
C MET A 133 1.84 -3.13 1.55
N MET A 134 2.48 -3.04 2.72
CA MET A 134 2.45 -4.10 3.73
C MET A 134 1.02 -4.38 4.22
N LEU A 135 0.25 -3.33 4.56
CA LEU A 135 -1.13 -3.48 5.02
C LEU A 135 -2.05 -4.06 3.95
N MET A 136 -1.90 -3.64 2.68
CA MET A 136 -2.65 -4.18 1.56
C MET A 136 -2.35 -5.66 1.35
N LEU A 137 -1.07 -6.05 1.39
CA LEU A 137 -0.64 -7.44 1.24
C LEU A 137 -1.13 -8.30 2.40
N CYS A 138 -0.89 -7.89 3.64
CA CYS A 138 -1.36 -8.59 4.85
C CYS A 138 -2.88 -8.83 4.79
N THR A 139 -3.66 -7.78 4.56
CA THR A 139 -5.11 -7.89 4.49
C THR A 139 -5.56 -8.86 3.40
N SER A 140 -4.92 -8.81 2.22
CA SER A 140 -5.23 -9.71 1.10
C SER A 140 -4.95 -11.18 1.43
N LEU A 141 -3.77 -11.46 2.01
CA LEU A 141 -3.40 -12.81 2.44
C LEU A 141 -4.32 -13.32 3.55
N SER A 142 -4.75 -12.45 4.46
CA SER A 142 -5.68 -12.79 5.53
C SER A 142 -7.00 -13.34 4.98
N PHE A 143 -7.56 -12.68 3.96
CA PHE A 143 -8.77 -13.16 3.28
C PHE A 143 -8.55 -14.50 2.57
N ASP A 144 -7.44 -14.66 1.85
CA ASP A 144 -7.12 -15.90 1.14
C ASP A 144 -6.98 -17.10 2.08
N TYR A 145 -6.26 -16.92 3.19
CA TYR A 145 -6.04 -17.98 4.16
C TYR A 145 -7.30 -18.29 4.97
N ALA A 146 -8.11 -17.27 5.31
CA ALA A 146 -9.38 -17.48 5.97
C ALA A 146 -10.35 -18.25 5.06
N LEU A 147 -10.46 -17.85 3.79
CA LEU A 147 -11.31 -18.52 2.80
C LEU A 147 -10.89 -19.97 2.63
N PHE A 148 -9.62 -20.23 2.33
CA PHE A 148 -9.13 -21.58 2.06
C PHE A 148 -9.26 -22.51 3.28
N THR A 149 -8.89 -22.02 4.47
CA THR A 149 -8.89 -22.83 5.69
C THR A 149 -10.31 -23.11 6.18
N LEU A 150 -11.17 -22.10 6.19
CA LEU A 150 -12.53 -22.24 6.72
C LEU A 150 -13.48 -22.93 5.73
N THR A 151 -13.26 -22.78 4.42
CA THR A 151 -14.00 -23.57 3.42
C THR A 151 -13.69 -25.04 3.60
N ARG A 152 -12.42 -25.41 3.77
CA ARG A 152 -12.02 -26.79 4.03
C ARG A 152 -12.63 -27.33 5.32
N TYR A 153 -12.61 -26.54 6.39
CA TYR A 153 -13.29 -26.90 7.64
C TYR A 153 -14.80 -27.13 7.44
N SER A 154 -15.46 -26.25 6.67
CA SER A 154 -16.88 -26.36 6.37
C SER A 154 -17.20 -27.64 5.59
N GLU A 155 -16.38 -27.99 4.59
CA GLU A 155 -16.51 -29.24 3.82
C GLU A 155 -16.39 -30.48 4.71
N GLU A 156 -15.38 -30.55 5.57
CA GLU A 156 -15.19 -31.69 6.48
C GLU A 156 -16.37 -31.82 7.46
N ARG A 157 -16.90 -30.70 7.96
CA ARG A 157 -18.11 -30.69 8.81
C ARG A 157 -19.36 -31.11 8.06
N ALA A 158 -19.50 -30.73 6.79
CA ALA A 158 -20.61 -31.16 5.94
C ALA A 158 -20.55 -32.66 5.63
N ASN A 159 -19.35 -33.23 5.55
CA ASN A 159 -19.12 -34.67 5.39
C ASN A 159 -19.35 -35.48 6.68
N GLY A 160 -19.72 -34.82 7.78
CA GLY A 160 -20.08 -35.46 9.04
C GLY A 160 -18.93 -35.64 10.05
N ALA A 161 -17.73 -35.14 9.75
CA ALA A 161 -16.60 -35.23 10.67
C ALA A 161 -16.88 -34.49 11.98
N GLU A 162 -16.42 -35.02 13.12
CA GLU A 162 -16.52 -34.30 14.40
C GLU A 162 -15.63 -33.03 14.38
N VAL A 163 -15.93 -32.02 15.20
CA VAL A 163 -15.19 -30.74 15.22
C VAL A 163 -13.68 -30.96 15.37
N LYS A 164 -13.29 -31.85 16.29
CA LYS A 164 -11.88 -32.16 16.53
C LYS A 164 -11.21 -32.81 15.32
N GLU A 165 -11.90 -33.75 14.67
CA GLU A 165 -11.40 -34.44 13.49
C GLU A 165 -11.26 -33.49 12.30
N ALA A 166 -12.28 -32.66 12.05
CA ALA A 166 -12.26 -31.65 11.00
C ALA A 166 -11.08 -30.67 11.17
N ILE A 167 -10.81 -30.19 12.40
CA ILE A 167 -9.67 -29.31 12.68
C ILE A 167 -8.33 -30.02 12.41
N LEU A 168 -8.18 -31.27 12.84
CA LEU A 168 -6.95 -32.04 12.60
C LEU A 168 -6.70 -32.25 11.09
N THR A 169 -7.74 -32.56 10.32
CA THR A 169 -7.66 -32.68 8.87
C THR A 169 -7.24 -31.36 8.23
N VAL A 170 -7.88 -30.25 8.60
CA VAL A 170 -7.57 -28.91 8.08
C VAL A 170 -6.12 -28.52 8.40
N ILE A 171 -5.64 -28.74 9.62
CA ILE A 171 -4.25 -28.42 9.99
C ILE A 171 -3.26 -29.27 9.18
N SER A 172 -3.53 -30.57 9.03
CA SER A 172 -2.62 -31.49 8.32
C SER A 172 -2.52 -31.20 6.81
N GLN A 173 -3.62 -30.75 6.19
CA GLN A 173 -3.69 -30.47 4.76
C GLN A 173 -3.47 -28.99 4.47
N SER A 174 -4.42 -28.14 4.87
CA SER A 174 -4.39 -26.71 4.60
C SER A 174 -3.30 -25.99 5.37
N GLY A 175 -3.04 -26.37 6.63
CA GLY A 175 -1.99 -25.75 7.45
C GLY A 175 -0.61 -25.89 6.82
N ARG A 176 -0.29 -27.07 6.27
CA ARG A 176 0.98 -27.28 5.55
C ARG A 176 1.07 -26.39 4.29
N VAL A 177 -0.01 -26.25 3.54
CA VAL A 177 -0.05 -25.39 2.34
C VAL A 177 0.19 -23.93 2.70
N VAL A 178 -0.46 -23.42 3.75
CA VAL A 178 -0.29 -22.03 4.22
C VAL A 178 1.15 -21.78 4.65
N VAL A 179 1.76 -22.68 5.43
CA VAL A 179 3.17 -22.53 5.85
C VAL A 179 4.11 -22.53 4.65
N VAL A 180 3.90 -23.42 3.67
CA VAL A 180 4.73 -23.44 2.45
C VAL A 180 4.58 -22.14 1.67
N SER A 181 3.36 -21.63 1.50
CA SER A 181 3.10 -20.34 0.84
C SER A 181 3.81 -19.18 1.55
N GLY A 182 3.71 -19.10 2.88
CA GLY A 182 4.42 -18.10 3.68
C GLY A 182 5.93 -18.20 3.56
N CYS A 183 6.49 -19.42 3.57
CA CYS A 183 7.92 -19.64 3.36
C CYS A 183 8.37 -19.17 1.98
N VAL A 184 7.59 -19.42 0.93
CA VAL A 184 7.91 -18.95 -0.43
C VAL A 184 7.96 -17.42 -0.47
N LEU A 185 6.99 -16.73 0.15
CA LEU A 185 6.99 -15.27 0.24
C LEU A 185 8.18 -14.72 1.03
N MET A 186 8.51 -15.32 2.17
CA MET A 186 9.68 -14.95 2.96
C MET A 186 10.98 -15.11 2.17
N ILE A 187 11.12 -16.18 1.39
CA ILE A 187 12.30 -16.40 0.54
C ILE A 187 12.33 -15.39 -0.61
N ALA A 188 11.20 -15.15 -1.27
CA ALA A 188 11.10 -14.22 -2.40
C ALA A 188 11.45 -12.78 -1.99
N TRP A 189 10.85 -12.27 -0.91
CA TRP A 189 11.17 -10.95 -0.39
C TRP A 189 12.54 -10.90 0.30
N GLY A 190 12.96 -11.98 0.96
CA GLY A 190 14.31 -12.10 1.49
C GLY A 190 15.38 -12.02 0.40
N ALA A 191 15.13 -12.59 -0.78
CA ALA A 191 16.02 -12.48 -1.92
C ALA A 191 16.11 -11.04 -2.45
N MET A 192 15.06 -10.22 -2.31
CA MET A 192 15.12 -8.81 -2.67
C MET A 192 16.12 -8.03 -1.81
N LEU A 193 16.40 -8.47 -0.58
CA LEU A 193 17.45 -7.85 0.26
C LEU A 193 18.85 -8.06 -0.32
N ALA A 194 19.05 -9.09 -1.14
CA ALA A 194 20.32 -9.33 -1.82
C ALA A 194 20.49 -8.46 -3.08
N LEU A 195 19.42 -7.83 -3.56
CA LEU A 195 19.53 -6.85 -4.64
C LEU A 195 20.17 -5.59 -4.05
N PRO A 196 21.26 -5.07 -4.65
CA PRO A 196 21.80 -3.79 -4.25
C PRO A 196 20.78 -2.71 -4.62
N CYS A 197 19.98 -2.30 -3.64
CA CYS A 197 19.31 -1.02 -3.66
C CYS A 197 20.43 0.03 -3.68
N TRP A 198 20.50 0.80 -4.75
CA TRP A 198 21.60 1.68 -5.11
C TRP A 198 22.23 2.40 -3.90
N ASP A 199 23.55 2.27 -3.79
CA ASP A 199 24.41 3.15 -2.99
C ASP A 199 24.12 4.60 -3.41
N ASP A 200 23.61 5.40 -2.48
CA ASP A 200 23.70 6.86 -2.56
C ASP A 200 25.17 7.24 -2.29
N GLN A 201 25.94 7.46 -3.37
CA GLN A 201 27.01 8.46 -3.39
C GLN A 201 26.47 9.80 -3.88
#